data_AF-A0A955XFG5-F1
#
_entry.id   AF-A0A955XFG5-F1
#
_cell.length_a   1.000
_cell.length_b   1.000
_cell.length_c   1.000
_cell.angle_alpha   90.00
_cell.angle_beta   90.00
_cell.angle_gamma   90.00
#
_symmetry.space_group_name_H-M   'P 1'
#
loop_
_entity.id
_entity.type
_entity.pdbx_description
1 polymer ?
#
loop_
_entity_poly.entity_id
_entity_poly.type
_entity_poly.pdbx_seq_one_letter_code
_entity_poly.pdbx_strand_id
1 'polypeptide(L)'
;AEAPWVQLSPFYPHGGLPVPFSPGVTAASVEGIWQGLKVFERADVDPARFEITSMKGIKRSVRVNGRVRGHRKGVEGTELLDYPSARRLIYLPTYRYVLEHLVQDLVLRLRALAAEAPLVLLDYETNGDVRRLDKPLSHAALVAMYLRGAWPEA
;
A
#
# COMPACT_ATOMS: atom_id res chain seq x y z
N ALA A 1 10.99 -6.02 -9.50
CA ALA A 1 11.57 -4.95 -10.32
C ALA A 1 13.02 -4.75 -9.91
N GLU A 2 13.88 -4.37 -10.84
CA GLU A 2 15.27 -4.01 -10.55
C GLU A 2 15.37 -2.56 -10.03
N ALA A 3 16.52 -2.20 -9.47
CA ALA A 3 16.79 -0.81 -9.12
C ALA A 3 16.80 0.07 -10.39
N PRO A 4 16.27 1.31 -10.33
CA PRO A 4 15.69 1.98 -9.16
C PRO A 4 14.20 1.68 -8.94
N TRP A 5 13.53 1.02 -9.89
CA TRP A 5 12.07 0.84 -9.92
C TRP A 5 11.52 -0.01 -8.78
N VAL A 6 12.35 -0.83 -8.14
CA VAL A 6 11.99 -1.60 -6.93
C VAL A 6 11.42 -0.72 -5.81
N GLN A 7 11.79 0.57 -5.77
CA GLN A 7 11.30 1.55 -4.80
C GLN A 7 9.81 1.89 -4.96
N LEU A 8 9.22 1.62 -6.12
CA LEU A 8 7.78 1.75 -6.35
C LEU A 8 6.98 0.59 -5.76
N SER A 9 7.64 -0.47 -5.29
CA SER A 9 6.94 -1.58 -4.64
C SER A 9 6.29 -1.13 -3.33
N PRO A 10 5.04 -1.53 -3.02
CA PRO A 10 4.44 -1.29 -1.72
C PRO A 10 5.17 -2.02 -0.58
N PHE A 11 6.05 -2.98 -0.90
CA PHE A 11 6.92 -3.68 0.06
C PHE A 11 8.26 -2.98 0.27
N TYR A 12 8.59 -1.94 -0.50
CA TYR A 12 9.87 -1.26 -0.35
C TYR A 12 9.90 -0.48 0.99
N PRO A 13 10.94 -0.68 1.81
CA PRO A 13 11.01 -0.13 3.16
C PRO A 13 11.58 1.29 3.16
N HIS A 14 10.82 2.26 2.65
CA HIS A 14 11.23 3.68 2.64
C HIS A 14 11.50 4.26 4.04
N GLY A 15 10.80 3.78 5.07
CA GLY A 15 10.85 4.38 6.40
C GLY A 15 10.00 5.64 6.52
N GLY A 16 9.55 5.94 7.74
CA GLY A 16 8.89 7.21 8.05
C GLY A 16 7.52 7.43 7.40
N LEU A 17 6.87 6.40 6.84
CA LEU A 17 5.52 6.56 6.28
C LEU A 17 4.53 6.81 7.42
N PRO A 18 3.75 7.90 7.42
CA PRO A 18 2.73 8.11 8.43
C PRO A 18 1.66 7.02 8.36
N VAL A 19 1.33 6.42 9.51
CA VAL A 19 0.24 5.44 9.59
C VAL A 19 -1.10 6.20 9.62
N PRO A 20 -2.03 5.95 8.67
CA PRO A 20 -3.32 6.63 8.66
C PRO A 20 -4.05 6.53 9.99
N PHE A 21 -4.67 7.65 10.41
CA PHE A 21 -5.43 7.77 11.66
C PHE A 21 -4.61 7.47 12.94
N SER A 22 -3.28 7.53 12.88
CA SER A 22 -2.39 7.25 14.03
C SER A 22 -1.33 8.35 14.15
N PRO A 23 -1.68 9.52 14.74
CA PRO A 23 -0.75 10.65 14.85
C PRO A 23 0.56 10.25 15.54
N GLY A 24 1.69 10.62 14.94
CA GLY A 24 3.03 10.31 15.46
C GLY A 24 3.50 8.88 15.23
N VAL A 25 2.68 8.00 14.65
CA VAL A 25 3.08 6.63 14.32
C VAL A 25 3.52 6.56 12.86
N THR A 26 4.67 5.93 12.63
CA THR A 26 5.22 5.70 11.29
C THR A 26 5.47 4.23 11.00
N ALA A 27 5.67 3.88 9.73
CA ALA A 27 6.03 2.55 9.29
C ALA A 27 7.10 2.57 8.19
N ALA A 28 7.74 1.43 7.99
CA ALA A 28 8.75 1.22 6.97
C ALA A 28 8.16 1.16 5.55
N SER A 29 6.97 0.57 5.36
CA SER A 29 6.39 0.33 4.03
C SER A 29 4.86 0.36 4.02
N VAL A 30 4.27 0.50 2.83
CA VAL A 30 2.81 0.46 2.62
C VAL A 30 2.24 -0.90 3.04
N GLU A 31 2.93 -1.98 2.68
CA GLU A 31 2.53 -3.34 3.10
C GLU A 31 2.63 -3.50 4.63
N GLY A 32 3.65 -2.89 5.27
CA GLY A 32 3.79 -2.89 6.73
C GLY A 32 2.56 -2.28 7.41
N ILE A 33 2.10 -1.12 6.91
CA ILE A 33 0.86 -0.47 7.36
C ILE A 33 -0.34 -1.39 7.13
N TRP A 34 -0.47 -1.93 5.92
CA TRP A 34 -1.59 -2.79 5.54
C TRP A 34 -1.70 -4.05 6.40
N GLN A 35 -0.58 -4.71 6.69
CA GLN A 35 -0.56 -5.93 7.51
C GLN A 35 -0.64 -5.63 9.00
N GLY A 36 -0.05 -4.52 9.46
CA GLY A 36 -0.09 -4.09 10.86
C GLY A 36 -1.48 -3.67 11.29
N LEU A 37 -2.25 -2.99 10.44
CA LEU A 37 -3.64 -2.60 10.74
C LEU A 37 -4.66 -3.71 10.48
N LYS A 38 -4.27 -4.84 9.87
CA LYS A 38 -5.19 -5.94 9.57
C LYS A 38 -5.64 -6.64 10.86
N VAL A 39 -6.95 -6.86 10.99
CA VAL A 39 -7.54 -7.55 12.14
C VAL A 39 -8.16 -8.87 11.68
N PHE A 40 -7.93 -9.91 12.47
CA PHE A 40 -8.43 -11.26 12.26
C PHE A 40 -9.35 -11.69 13.41
N GLU A 41 -9.96 -12.87 13.28
CA GLU A 41 -10.75 -13.48 14.36
C GLU A 41 -9.93 -13.73 15.64
N ARG A 42 -8.65 -14.11 15.50
CA ARG A 42 -7.79 -14.50 16.63
C ARG A 42 -6.60 -13.57 16.86
N ALA A 43 -6.51 -12.45 16.15
CA ALA A 43 -5.42 -11.49 16.31
C ALA A 43 -5.88 -10.07 15.94
N ASP A 44 -5.52 -9.09 16.76
CA ASP A 44 -5.79 -7.66 16.52
C ASP A 44 -4.70 -7.04 15.63
N VAL A 45 -4.59 -5.72 15.62
CA VAL A 45 -3.47 -4.98 15.02
C VAL A 45 -2.12 -5.50 15.53
N ASP A 46 -1.11 -5.41 14.69
CA ASP A 46 0.26 -5.86 14.99
C ASP A 46 1.27 -4.78 14.56
N PRO A 47 1.55 -3.78 15.43
CA PRO A 47 2.49 -2.71 15.14
C PRO A 47 3.92 -3.19 14.83
N ALA A 48 4.29 -4.42 15.20
CA ALA A 48 5.60 -4.97 14.84
C ALA A 48 5.77 -5.11 13.32
N ARG A 49 4.67 -5.11 12.54
CA ARG A 49 4.73 -5.09 11.07
C ARG A 49 5.17 -3.75 10.51
N PHE A 50 5.05 -2.65 11.26
CA PHE A 50 5.49 -1.34 10.83
C PHE A 50 7.01 -1.25 10.72
N GLU A 51 7.74 -1.96 11.59
CA GLU A 51 9.20 -1.92 11.65
C GLU A 51 9.90 -2.89 10.66
N ILE A 52 9.13 -3.69 9.93
CA ILE A 52 9.69 -4.70 9.04
C ILE A 52 10.29 -4.04 7.79
N THR A 53 11.62 -4.07 7.69
CA THR A 53 12.39 -3.57 6.55
C THR A 53 12.78 -4.66 5.55
N SER A 54 12.43 -5.92 5.82
CA SER A 54 12.67 -7.05 4.91
C SER A 54 11.35 -7.67 4.46
N MET A 55 11.31 -8.36 3.32
CA MET A 55 10.08 -9.07 2.93
C MET A 55 9.74 -10.27 3.85
N LYS A 56 10.64 -10.66 4.76
CA LYS A 56 10.46 -11.83 5.62
C LYS A 56 9.51 -11.50 6.78
N GLY A 57 8.46 -12.30 6.93
CA GLY A 57 7.54 -12.21 8.07
C GLY A 57 6.55 -11.05 8.02
N ILE A 58 6.49 -10.28 6.93
CA ILE A 58 5.56 -9.14 6.84
C ILE A 58 4.09 -9.57 6.71
N LYS A 59 3.83 -10.68 6.00
CA LYS A 59 2.47 -11.16 5.73
C LYS A 59 1.88 -11.90 6.93
N ARG A 60 0.69 -11.51 7.33
CA ARG A 60 -0.14 -12.23 8.32
C ARG A 60 -1.21 -13.03 7.57
N SER A 61 -1.36 -14.31 7.92
CA SER A 61 -2.20 -15.25 7.14
C SER A 61 -3.43 -15.74 7.91
N VAL A 62 -4.48 -16.08 7.16
CA VAL A 62 -5.73 -16.63 7.70
C VAL A 62 -5.56 -18.02 8.31
N ARG A 63 -4.56 -18.79 7.84
CA ARG A 63 -4.26 -20.13 8.36
C ARG A 63 -3.90 -20.09 9.85
N VAL A 64 -3.22 -19.02 10.28
CA VAL A 64 -2.77 -18.86 11.68
C VAL A 64 -3.79 -18.06 12.49
N ASN A 65 -4.31 -16.97 11.93
CA ASN A 65 -5.06 -15.97 12.69
C ASN A 65 -6.59 -16.09 12.56
N GLY A 66 -7.11 -17.01 11.74
CA GLY A 66 -8.54 -17.08 11.41
C GLY A 66 -8.93 -16.13 10.28
N ARG A 67 -10.24 -15.95 10.04
CA ARG A 67 -10.72 -15.07 8.96
C ARG A 67 -10.34 -13.61 9.21
N VAL A 68 -10.14 -12.86 8.12
CA VAL A 68 -9.94 -11.39 8.21
C VAL A 68 -11.27 -10.75 8.58
N ARG A 69 -11.28 -9.92 9.63
CA ARG A 69 -12.46 -9.15 10.04
C ARG A 69 -12.48 -7.76 9.40
N GLY A 70 -11.30 -7.20 9.10
CA GLY A 70 -11.18 -5.87 8.52
C GLY A 70 -9.80 -5.26 8.76
N HIS A 71 -9.70 -3.94 8.69
CA HIS A 71 -8.52 -3.18 9.13
C HIS A 71 -8.92 -2.13 10.15
N ARG A 72 -8.12 -1.97 11.20
CA ARG A 72 -8.38 -0.94 12.21
C ARG A 72 -8.13 0.44 11.63
N LYS A 73 -9.05 1.38 11.89
CA LYS A 73 -8.88 2.79 11.56
C LYS A 73 -7.96 3.47 12.57
N GLY A 74 -6.66 3.25 12.39
CA GLY A 74 -5.60 3.71 13.28
C GLY A 74 -5.28 2.71 14.39
N VAL A 75 -4.06 2.74 14.92
CA VAL A 75 -3.55 1.74 15.87
C VAL A 75 -4.42 1.68 17.13
N GLU A 76 -4.73 2.84 17.71
CA GLU A 76 -5.57 3.00 18.90
C GLU A 76 -7.05 3.22 18.55
N GLY A 77 -7.43 3.04 17.28
CA GLY A 77 -8.79 3.25 16.82
C GLY A 77 -9.75 2.20 17.36
N THR A 78 -11.03 2.55 17.49
CA THR A 78 -12.09 1.60 17.86
C THR A 78 -12.86 1.08 16.65
N GLU A 79 -12.88 1.85 15.55
CA GLU A 79 -13.59 1.52 14.31
C GLU A 79 -12.83 0.46 13.49
N LEU A 80 -13.55 -0.56 13.02
CA LEU A 80 -13.03 -1.59 12.12
C LEU A 80 -13.59 -1.37 10.71
N LEU A 81 -12.70 -1.07 9.78
CA LEU A 81 -13.04 -0.86 8.37
C LEU A 81 -13.20 -2.20 7.65
N ASP A 82 -14.25 -2.30 6.85
CA ASP A 82 -14.36 -3.38 5.88
C ASP A 82 -13.26 -3.27 4.80
N TYR A 83 -13.13 -4.31 4.00
CA TYR A 83 -12.08 -4.37 2.98
C TYR A 83 -12.12 -3.21 1.95
N PRO A 84 -13.28 -2.87 1.34
CA PRO A 84 -13.36 -1.72 0.44
C PRO A 84 -13.03 -0.37 1.12
N SER A 85 -13.50 -0.14 2.35
CA SER A 85 -13.21 1.09 3.09
C SER A 85 -11.73 1.17 3.48
N ALA A 86 -11.13 0.05 3.91
CA ALA A 86 -9.69 -0.02 4.21
C ALA A 86 -8.84 0.29 2.97
N ARG A 87 -9.22 -0.18 1.77
CA ARG A 87 -8.52 0.17 0.53
C ARG A 87 -8.54 1.69 0.30
N ARG A 88 -9.70 2.32 0.46
CA ARG A 88 -9.89 3.76 0.20
C ARG A 88 -9.26 4.66 1.26
N LEU A 89 -9.36 4.29 2.53
CA LEU A 89 -8.96 5.15 3.65
C LEU A 89 -7.55 4.86 4.16
N ILE A 90 -7.00 3.68 3.90
CA ILE A 90 -5.66 3.28 4.35
C ILE A 90 -4.74 3.07 3.15
N TYR A 91 -5.02 2.09 2.29
CA TYR A 91 -4.06 1.67 1.27
C TYR A 91 -3.76 2.75 0.22
N LEU A 92 -4.80 3.33 -0.38
CA LEU A 92 -4.64 4.33 -1.43
C LEU A 92 -3.96 5.61 -0.92
N PRO A 93 -4.38 6.25 0.19
CA PRO A 93 -3.72 7.45 0.68
C PRO A 93 -2.25 7.18 1.06
N THR A 94 -1.97 6.01 1.65
CA THR A 94 -0.60 5.62 2.00
C THR A 94 0.28 5.44 0.76
N TYR A 95 -0.21 4.74 -0.26
CA TYR A 95 0.57 4.54 -1.49
C TYR A 95 0.72 5.85 -2.28
N ARG A 96 -0.31 6.71 -2.29
CA ARG A 96 -0.24 8.05 -2.87
C ARG A 96 0.84 8.90 -2.19
N TYR A 97 0.92 8.87 -0.85
CA TYR A 97 1.96 9.57 -0.10
C TYR A 97 3.37 9.15 -0.54
N VAL A 98 3.60 7.85 -0.80
CA VAL A 98 4.88 7.37 -1.35
C VAL A 98 5.18 8.07 -2.68
N LEU A 99 4.23 8.06 -3.61
CA LEU A 99 4.40 8.68 -4.94
C LEU A 99 4.59 10.20 -4.88
N GLU A 100 3.94 10.86 -3.90
CA GLU A 100 3.98 12.31 -3.73
C GLU A 100 5.21 12.81 -2.97
N HIS A 101 5.83 11.99 -2.12
CA HIS A 101 6.86 12.49 -1.18
C HIS A 101 8.15 11.67 -1.12
N LEU A 102 8.11 10.37 -1.44
CA LEU A 102 9.26 9.48 -1.23
C LEU A 102 9.95 9.09 -2.53
N VAL A 103 9.23 9.07 -3.65
CA VAL A 103 9.76 8.64 -4.96
C VAL A 103 9.49 9.64 -6.07
N GLN A 104 9.43 10.93 -5.74
CA GLN A 104 9.16 12.03 -6.68
C GLN A 104 10.10 11.98 -7.90
N ASP A 105 11.39 11.74 -7.68
CA ASP A 105 12.39 11.63 -8.76
C ASP A 105 12.07 10.47 -9.73
N LEU A 106 11.60 9.34 -9.20
CA LEU A 106 11.22 8.20 -10.04
C LEU A 106 9.94 8.48 -10.81
N VAL A 107 8.96 9.15 -10.20
CA VAL A 107 7.76 9.62 -10.90
C VAL A 107 8.14 10.55 -12.04
N LEU A 108 9.02 11.53 -11.81
CA LEU A 108 9.49 12.45 -12.85
C LEU A 108 10.18 11.70 -13.98
N ARG A 109 11.03 10.71 -13.65
CA ARG A 109 11.69 9.86 -14.65
C ARG A 109 10.69 9.04 -15.46
N LEU A 110 9.66 8.47 -14.83
CA LEU A 110 8.60 7.77 -15.55
C LEU A 110 7.81 8.69 -16.47
N ARG A 111 7.54 9.93 -16.05
CA ARG A 111 6.88 10.94 -16.91
C ARG A 111 7.74 11.28 -18.13
N ALA A 112 9.04 11.46 -17.96
CA ALA A 112 9.97 11.69 -19.07
C ALA A 112 9.97 10.52 -20.06
N LEU A 113 10.12 9.29 -19.56
CA LEU A 113 10.06 8.08 -20.40
C LEU A 113 8.74 7.95 -21.16
N ALA A 114 7.62 8.24 -20.49
CA ALA A 114 6.29 8.17 -21.09
C ALA A 114 6.03 9.28 -22.15
N ALA A 115 6.80 10.37 -22.12
CA ALA A 115 6.73 11.42 -23.14
C ALA A 115 7.49 11.03 -24.41
N GLU A 116 8.51 10.19 -24.31
CA GLU A 116 9.32 9.74 -25.44
C GLU A 116 8.71 8.52 -26.16
N ALA A 117 8.12 7.59 -25.41
CA ALA A 117 7.57 6.35 -25.97
C ALA A 117 6.48 5.72 -25.08
N PRO A 118 5.67 4.78 -25.61
CA PRO A 118 4.75 4.01 -24.79
C PRO A 118 5.46 3.28 -23.64
N LEU A 119 5.07 3.61 -22.41
CA LEU A 119 5.60 3.01 -21.19
C LEU A 119 4.73 1.83 -20.74
N VAL A 120 5.35 0.66 -20.58
CA VAL A 120 4.70 -0.55 -20.05
C VAL A 120 5.20 -0.80 -18.62
N LEU A 121 4.26 -0.89 -17.68
CA LEU A 121 4.52 -1.22 -16.28
C LEU A 121 4.00 -2.64 -15.99
N LEU A 122 4.86 -3.51 -15.47
CA LEU A 122 4.53 -4.90 -15.18
C LEU A 122 4.40 -5.13 -13.68
N ASP A 123 3.37 -5.88 -13.30
CA ASP A 123 3.10 -6.31 -11.94
C ASP A 123 2.55 -7.75 -11.95
N TYR A 124 2.64 -8.42 -10.82
CA TYR A 124 2.06 -9.73 -10.61
C TYR A 124 0.53 -9.70 -10.73
N GLU A 125 -0.08 -8.64 -10.18
CA GLU A 125 -1.51 -8.38 -10.31
C GLU A 125 -1.80 -7.40 -11.44
N THR A 126 -3.00 -7.53 -12.03
CA THR A 126 -3.46 -6.67 -13.13
C THR A 126 -4.69 -5.83 -12.78
N ASN A 127 -5.22 -5.97 -11.57
CA ASN A 127 -6.43 -5.25 -11.16
C ASN A 127 -6.13 -3.79 -10.84
N GLY A 128 -6.51 -2.88 -11.75
CA GLY A 128 -6.51 -1.44 -11.50
C GLY A 128 -7.82 -0.90 -10.91
N ASP A 129 -8.90 -1.67 -10.87
CA ASP A 129 -10.19 -1.18 -10.37
C ASP A 129 -10.28 -1.35 -8.85
N VAL A 130 -10.29 -0.21 -8.14
CA VAL A 130 -10.45 -0.16 -6.67
C VAL A 130 -11.73 -0.84 -6.19
N ARG A 131 -12.80 -0.80 -7.01
CA ARG A 131 -14.10 -1.40 -6.71
C ARG A 131 -14.11 -2.91 -6.94
N ARG A 132 -13.12 -3.44 -7.64
CA ARG A 132 -12.99 -4.88 -7.89
C ARG A 132 -12.31 -5.55 -6.70
N LEU A 133 -13.12 -6.19 -5.84
CA LEU A 133 -12.68 -6.74 -4.55
C LEU A 133 -12.23 -8.20 -4.58
N ASP A 134 -12.54 -8.94 -5.65
CA ASP A 134 -12.16 -10.35 -5.86
C ASP A 134 -10.66 -10.53 -6.14
N LYS A 135 -9.93 -9.45 -6.42
CA LYS A 135 -8.49 -9.45 -6.72
C LYS A 135 -7.74 -8.34 -5.98
N PRO A 136 -6.49 -8.57 -5.51
CA PRO A 136 -5.66 -7.51 -4.95
C PRO A 136 -5.40 -6.40 -5.96
N LEU A 137 -5.10 -5.18 -5.50
CA LEU A 137 -4.76 -4.07 -6.39
C LEU A 137 -3.37 -4.27 -7.01
N SER A 138 -3.27 -3.93 -8.29
CA SER A 138 -2.01 -3.81 -9.01
C SER A 138 -1.35 -2.47 -8.66
N HIS A 139 -0.16 -2.52 -8.07
CA HIS A 139 0.58 -1.29 -7.77
C HIS A 139 1.10 -0.61 -9.04
N ALA A 140 1.41 -1.38 -10.09
CA ALA A 140 1.74 -0.83 -11.40
C ALA A 140 0.55 -0.07 -12.01
N ALA A 141 -0.67 -0.60 -11.89
CA ALA A 141 -1.87 0.11 -12.34
C ALA A 141 -2.06 1.42 -11.57
N LEU A 142 -1.82 1.43 -10.25
CA LEU A 142 -1.90 2.65 -9.44
C LEU A 142 -0.85 3.69 -9.84
N VAL A 143 0.40 3.28 -10.11
CA VAL A 143 1.43 4.19 -10.66
C VAL A 143 0.96 4.76 -12.00
N ALA A 144 0.42 3.91 -12.87
CA ALA A 144 -0.05 4.35 -14.18
C ALA A 144 -1.23 5.33 -14.08
N MET A 145 -2.14 5.14 -13.11
CA MET A 145 -3.22 6.08 -12.80
C MET A 145 -2.68 7.42 -12.28
N TYR A 146 -1.72 7.38 -11.35
CA TYR A 146 -1.08 8.58 -10.82
C TYR A 146 -0.37 9.39 -11.91
N LEU A 147 0.37 8.72 -12.80
CA LEU A 147 1.04 9.37 -13.93
C LEU A 147 0.04 10.04 -14.88
N ARG A 148 -1.16 9.47 -15.05
CA ARG A 148 -2.22 10.03 -15.90
C ARG A 148 -3.11 11.07 -15.22
N GLY A 149 -2.88 11.37 -13.94
CA GLY A 149 -3.78 12.24 -13.18
C GLY A 149 -5.18 11.64 -12.93
N ALA A 150 -5.30 10.32 -13.03
CA ALA A 150 -6.55 9.58 -12.88
C ALA A 150 -6.59 8.81 -11.56
N TRP A 151 -6.00 9.38 -10.50
CA TRP A 151 -5.97 8.73 -9.20
C TRP A 151 -7.41 8.54 -8.69
N PRO A 152 -7.77 7.35 -8.17
CA PRO A 152 -9.10 7.13 -7.62
C PRO A 152 -9.33 8.03 -6.41
N GLU A 153 -10.27 8.97 -6.53
CA GLU A 153 -10.73 9.79 -5.41
C GLU A 153 -11.49 8.93 -4.38
N ALA A 154 -11.47 9.40 -3.13
CA ALA A 154 -12.04 8.71 -1.97
C ALA A 154 -13.57 8.72 -1.98
#